data_AF-A0A809RGG3-F1
#
_entry.id   AF-A0A809RGG3-F1
#
_cell.length_a   1.000
_cell.length_b   1.000
_cell.length_c   1.000
_cell.angle_alpha   90.00
_cell.angle_beta   90.00
_cell.angle_gamma   90.00
#
_symmetry.space_group_name_H-M   'P 1'
#
loop_
_entity.id
_entity.type
_entity.pdbx_description
1 polymer ?
#
loop_
_entity_poly.entity_id
_entity_poly.type
_entity_poly.pdbx_seq_one_letter_code
_entity_poly.pdbx_strand_id
1 'polypeptide(L)'
;MKHKILLFITLLAPLAAHAQSCIVDDALWLQPRTGVIIRDNTDIAPCMNAMLTGEKMKIIYADTDDASIHANELRQWLLALGLPAANITLNKTNTTDSIRLENYHD
;
A
#
# COMPACT_ATOMS: atom_id res chain seq x y z
N MET A 1 -18.61 -35.90 44.02
CA MET A 1 -18.86 -34.87 43.00
C MET A 1 -17.54 -34.51 42.32
N LYS A 2 -17.30 -35.01 41.10
CA LYS A 2 -16.01 -34.90 40.40
C LYS A 2 -15.93 -33.52 39.72
N HIS A 3 -15.01 -32.68 40.18
CA HIS A 3 -14.80 -31.33 39.66
C HIS A 3 -14.06 -31.43 38.31
N LYS A 4 -14.75 -31.13 37.21
CA LYS A 4 -14.16 -31.05 35.87
C LYS A 4 -13.41 -29.72 35.78
N ILE A 5 -12.09 -29.76 35.91
CA ILE A 5 -11.20 -28.65 35.59
C ILE A 5 -11.24 -28.47 34.07
N LEU A 6 -11.90 -27.41 33.61
CA LEU A 6 -11.98 -27.02 32.21
C LEU A 6 -10.72 -26.19 31.89
N LEU A 7 -9.76 -26.80 31.22
CA LEU A 7 -8.53 -26.15 30.77
C LEU A 7 -8.87 -25.19 29.61
N PHE A 8 -8.84 -23.89 29.87
CA PHE A 8 -9.02 -22.85 28.86
C PHE A 8 -7.70 -22.70 28.09
N ILE A 9 -7.58 -23.38 26.96
CA ILE A 9 -6.44 -23.24 26.05
C ILE A 9 -6.65 -21.95 25.25
N THR A 10 -6.06 -20.85 25.72
CA THR A 10 -5.96 -19.60 24.95
C THR A 10 -5.01 -19.83 23.78
N LEU A 11 -5.60 -20.04 22.60
CA LEU A 11 -4.93 -20.10 21.32
C LEU A 11 -4.33 -18.72 21.02
N LEU A 12 -3.04 -18.52 21.30
CA LEU A 12 -2.26 -17.40 20.77
C LEU A 12 -2.16 -17.56 19.25
N ALA A 13 -3.12 -17.00 18.51
CA ALA A 13 -2.96 -16.83 17.08
C ALA A 13 -1.87 -15.75 16.86
N PRO A 14 -0.83 -16.02 16.05
CA PRO A 14 0.12 -14.98 15.68
C PRO A 14 -0.64 -13.94 14.86
N LEU A 15 -0.66 -12.69 15.34
CA LEU A 15 -1.04 -11.54 14.55
C LEU A 15 -0.03 -11.44 13.40
N ALA A 16 -0.38 -12.02 12.26
CA ALA A 16 0.32 -11.72 11.02
C ALA A 16 0.11 -10.22 10.76
N ALA A 17 1.19 -9.44 10.91
CA ALA A 17 1.22 -8.07 10.44
C ALA A 17 1.03 -8.11 8.93
N HIS A 18 -0.20 -7.98 8.48
CA HIS A 18 -0.56 -8.00 7.08
C HIS A 18 -0.12 -6.66 6.49
N ALA A 19 0.87 -6.67 5.61
CA ALA A 19 1.19 -5.53 4.77
C ALA A 19 -0.07 -5.16 3.97
N GLN A 20 -0.62 -3.96 4.18
CA GLN A 20 -1.73 -3.46 3.37
C GLN A 20 -1.24 -3.33 1.93
N SER A 21 -1.95 -3.96 1.01
CA SER A 21 -1.61 -3.93 -0.41
C SER A 21 -2.76 -3.36 -1.22
N CYS A 22 -2.46 -2.44 -2.14
CA CYS A 22 -3.44 -1.82 -3.00
C CYS A 22 -2.96 -1.84 -4.45
N ILE A 23 -3.75 -2.42 -5.35
CA ILE A 23 -3.44 -2.53 -6.77
C ILE A 23 -4.02 -1.30 -7.46
N VAL A 24 -3.18 -0.53 -8.15
CA VAL A 24 -3.59 0.67 -8.87
C VAL A 24 -4.14 0.26 -10.24
N ASP A 25 -5.42 0.52 -10.46
CA ASP A 25 -6.06 0.23 -11.76
C ASP A 25 -5.55 1.16 -12.85
N ASP A 26 -5.36 0.63 -14.06
CA ASP A 26 -4.85 1.39 -15.20
C ASP A 26 -5.80 2.52 -15.64
N ALA A 27 -7.09 2.43 -15.31
CA ALA A 27 -8.06 3.49 -15.55
C ALA A 27 -7.71 4.79 -14.82
N LEU A 28 -6.88 4.75 -13.77
CA LEU A 28 -6.36 5.94 -13.11
C LEU A 28 -5.64 6.87 -14.10
N TRP A 29 -4.85 6.30 -15.01
CA TRP A 29 -4.02 7.05 -15.96
C TRP A 29 -4.85 7.79 -17.02
N LEU A 30 -6.14 7.46 -17.13
CA LEU A 30 -7.11 8.13 -18.00
C LEU A 30 -7.82 9.30 -17.31
N GLN A 31 -7.65 9.48 -16.00
CA GLN A 31 -8.31 10.54 -15.23
C GLN A 31 -7.55 11.87 -15.30
N PRO A 32 -8.22 13.01 -15.06
CA PRO A 32 -7.55 14.28 -14.85
C PRO A 32 -6.53 14.20 -13.71
N ARG A 33 -5.30 14.66 -13.98
CA ARG A 33 -4.16 14.64 -13.05
C ARG A 33 -4.30 15.69 -11.94
N THR A 34 -5.24 15.48 -11.02
CA THR A 34 -5.51 16.42 -9.92
C THR A 34 -5.35 15.74 -8.57
N GLY A 35 -4.95 16.48 -7.55
CA GLY A 35 -4.79 15.94 -6.19
C GLY A 35 -6.09 15.38 -5.62
N VAL A 36 -7.25 15.93 -6.00
CA VAL A 36 -8.57 15.43 -5.58
C VAL A 36 -8.82 14.01 -6.09
N ILE A 37 -8.51 13.76 -7.38
CA ILE A 37 -8.66 12.41 -7.96
C ILE A 37 -7.78 11.40 -7.24
N ILE A 38 -6.53 11.75 -6.93
CA ILE A 38 -5.61 10.83 -6.24
C ILE A 38 -6.04 10.59 -4.79
N ARG A 39 -6.43 11.65 -4.07
CA ARG A 39 -6.87 11.56 -2.68
C ARG A 39 -8.12 10.69 -2.53
N ASP A 40 -9.07 10.82 -3.46
CA ASP A 40 -10.38 10.18 -3.39
C ASP A 40 -10.42 8.84 -4.15
N ASN A 41 -9.32 8.42 -4.78
CA ASN A 41 -9.24 7.16 -5.51
C ASN A 41 -9.30 5.97 -4.54
N THR A 42 -10.23 5.04 -4.79
CA THR A 42 -10.50 3.87 -3.94
C THR A 42 -9.35 2.88 -3.87
N ASP A 43 -8.51 2.85 -4.89
CA ASP A 43 -7.40 1.90 -5.03
C ASP A 43 -6.14 2.42 -4.33
N ILE A 44 -6.05 3.72 -4.07
CA ILE A 44 -4.88 4.35 -3.42
C ILE A 44 -5.18 4.73 -1.98
N ALA A 45 -6.39 5.21 -1.71
CA ALA A 45 -6.77 5.76 -0.40
C ALA A 45 -6.48 4.84 0.79
N PRO A 46 -6.71 3.51 0.75
CA PRO A 46 -6.40 2.64 1.88
C PRO A 46 -4.90 2.65 2.23
N CYS A 47 -4.03 2.55 1.22
CA CYS A 47 -2.58 2.53 1.41
C CYS A 47 -2.04 3.92 1.81
N MET A 48 -2.63 4.99 1.28
CA MET A 48 -2.32 6.36 1.69
C MET A 48 -2.70 6.60 3.17
N ASN A 49 -3.88 6.13 3.59
CA ASN A 49 -4.34 6.28 4.97
C ASN A 49 -3.48 5.48 5.96
N ALA A 50 -2.99 4.31 5.58
CA ALA A 50 -2.03 3.55 6.40
C ALA A 50 -0.71 4.31 6.64
N MET A 51 -0.29 5.18 5.71
CA MET A 51 0.87 6.04 5.97
C MET A 51 0.61 7.09 7.06
N LEU A 52 -0.64 7.52 7.22
CA LEU A 52 -1.01 8.47 8.29
C LEU A 52 -0.93 7.83 9.67
N THR A 53 -0.98 6.50 9.76
CA THR A 53 -0.75 5.75 11.01
C THR A 53 0.72 5.42 11.25
N GLY A 54 1.63 5.95 10.42
CA GLY A 54 3.08 5.83 10.57
C GLY A 54 3.72 4.74 9.71
N GLU A 55 2.95 4.04 8.87
CA GLU A 55 3.52 3.05 7.96
C GLU A 55 4.30 3.71 6.81
N LYS A 56 5.27 2.98 6.27
CA LYS A 56 5.96 3.35 5.03
C LYS A 56 5.30 2.66 3.84
N MET A 57 5.60 3.11 2.63
CA MET A 57 5.01 2.61 1.39
C MET A 57 6.10 2.28 0.36
N LYS A 58 5.98 1.11 -0.26
CA LYS A 58 6.67 0.74 -1.50
C LYS A 58 5.69 0.90 -2.66
N ILE A 59 6.13 1.55 -3.72
CA ILE A 59 5.46 1.54 -5.03
C ILE A 59 6.19 0.50 -5.87
N ILE A 60 5.53 -0.62 -6.13
CA ILE A 60 6.06 -1.74 -6.89
C ILE A 60 5.57 -1.62 -8.33
N TYR A 61 6.50 -1.76 -9.28
CA TYR A 61 6.22 -1.57 -10.70
C TYR A 61 7.13 -2.43 -11.58
N ALA A 62 6.63 -2.82 -12.76
CA ALA A 62 7.37 -3.61 -13.74
C ALA A 62 8.64 -2.90 -14.24
N ASP A 63 9.65 -3.66 -14.66
CA ASP A 63 10.86 -3.15 -15.32
C ASP A 63 10.59 -2.75 -16.78
N THR A 64 9.72 -1.75 -16.96
CA THR A 64 9.42 -1.13 -18.26
C THR A 64 9.47 0.39 -18.12
N ASP A 65 9.75 1.09 -19.22
CA ASP A 65 9.84 2.55 -19.23
C ASP A 65 8.51 3.20 -18.83
N ASP A 66 7.39 2.72 -19.37
CA ASP A 66 6.04 3.21 -19.05
C ASP A 66 5.70 3.02 -17.57
N ALA A 67 5.97 1.83 -17.02
CA ALA A 67 5.71 1.56 -15.61
C ALA A 67 6.58 2.42 -14.68
N SER A 68 7.84 2.68 -15.08
CA SER A 68 8.73 3.58 -14.36
C SER A 68 8.22 5.03 -14.38
N ILE A 69 7.73 5.52 -15.52
CA ILE A 69 7.13 6.85 -15.63
C ILE A 69 5.90 6.96 -14.72
N HIS A 70 4.97 6.01 -14.80
CA HIS A 70 3.76 5.99 -13.97
C HIS A 70 4.07 5.86 -12.48
N ALA A 71 5.03 5.03 -12.08
CA ALA A 71 5.43 4.89 -10.68
C ALA A 71 6.04 6.18 -10.12
N ASN A 72 6.88 6.85 -10.92
CA ASN A 72 7.42 8.16 -10.55
C ASN A 72 6.32 9.22 -10.46
N GLU A 73 5.40 9.27 -11.42
CA GLU A 73 4.27 10.20 -11.43
C GLU A 73 3.38 10.01 -10.18
N LEU A 74 3.01 8.77 -9.86
CA LEU A 74 2.27 8.43 -8.65
C LEU A 74 3.00 8.90 -7.39
N ARG A 75 4.31 8.63 -7.29
CA ARG A 75 5.11 9.11 -6.17
C ARG A 75 5.01 10.63 -6.05
N GLN A 76 5.21 11.38 -7.14
CA GLN A 76 5.13 12.84 -7.10
C GLN A 76 3.76 13.35 -6.65
N TRP A 77 2.67 12.69 -7.06
CA TRP A 77 1.33 13.06 -6.57
C TRP A 77 1.15 12.82 -5.08
N LEU A 78 1.61 11.68 -4.56
CA LEU A 78 1.57 11.38 -3.13
C LEU A 78 2.39 12.41 -2.32
N LEU A 79 3.54 12.83 -2.83
CA LEU A 79 4.34 13.91 -2.22
C LEU A 79 3.60 15.24 -2.25
N ALA A 80 2.95 15.58 -3.37
CA ALA A 80 2.16 16.81 -3.51
C ALA A 80 0.95 16.83 -2.56
N LEU A 81 0.43 15.66 -2.17
CA LEU A 81 -0.59 15.50 -1.14
C LEU A 81 -0.04 15.56 0.30
N GLY A 82 1.26 15.79 0.46
CA GLY A 82 1.91 15.99 1.75
C GLY A 82 2.45 14.72 2.40
N LEU A 83 2.47 13.58 1.70
CA LEU A 83 3.11 12.38 2.24
C LEU A 83 4.64 12.54 2.26
N PRO A 84 5.31 12.10 3.33
CA PRO A 84 6.75 12.32 3.49
C PRO A 84 7.58 11.47 2.52
N ALA A 85 8.45 12.12 1.75
CA ALA A 85 9.26 11.47 0.71
C ALA A 85 10.17 10.35 1.22
N ALA A 86 10.62 10.44 2.47
CA ALA A 86 11.46 9.43 3.11
C ALA A 86 10.72 8.10 3.36
N ASN A 87 9.38 8.12 3.35
CA ASN A 87 8.54 6.96 3.60
C ASN A 87 7.98 6.33 2.32
N ILE A 88 8.33 6.86 1.14
CA ILE A 88 7.87 6.32 -0.16
C ILE A 88 9.05 5.90 -1.00
N THR A 89 9.18 4.60 -1.22
CA THR A 89 10.23 3.99 -2.05
C THR A 89 9.67 3.45 -3.36
N LEU A 90 10.49 3.50 -4.41
CA LEU A 90 10.19 2.90 -5.70
C LEU A 90 10.90 1.55 -5.79
N ASN A 91 10.14 0.48 -6.03
CA ASN A 91 10.64 -0.88 -6.04
C ASN A 91 10.33 -1.53 -7.39
N LYS A 92 11.34 -1.56 -8.26
CA LYS A 92 11.24 -2.23 -9.55
C LYS A 92 11.18 -3.75 -9.39
N THR A 93 10.34 -4.41 -10.17
CA THR A 93 10.20 -5.87 -10.18
C THR A 93 10.23 -6.43 -11.60
N ASN A 94 10.52 -7.74 -11.71
CA ASN A 94 10.57 -8.45 -12.99
C ASN A 94 9.18 -8.98 -13.41
N THR A 95 8.11 -8.64 -12.67
CA THR A 95 6.74 -9.01 -13.04
C THR A 95 6.14 -8.03 -14.05
N THR A 96 5.04 -8.42 -14.68
CA THR A 96 4.29 -7.59 -15.63
C THR A 96 2.98 -7.06 -15.04
N ASP A 97 2.87 -7.12 -13.71
CA ASP A 97 1.66 -6.74 -13.01
C ASP A 97 1.47 -5.22 -13.00
N SER A 98 0.23 -4.78 -12.82
CA SER A 98 -0.11 -3.39 -12.56
C SER A 98 0.67 -2.84 -11.35
N ILE A 99 0.80 -1.51 -11.29
CA ILE A 99 1.45 -0.85 -10.17
C ILE A 99 0.75 -1.22 -8.86
N ARG A 100 1.54 -1.54 -7.84
CA ARG A 100 1.04 -1.93 -6.53
C ARG A 100 1.66 -1.09 -5.43
N LEU A 101 0.83 -0.68 -4.49
CA LEU A 101 1.24 -0.05 -3.25
C LEU A 101 1.31 -1.13 -2.18
N GLU A 102 2.40 -1.17 -1.43
CA GLU A 102 2.56 -2.05 -0.27
C GLU A 102 3.03 -1.24 0.92
N ASN A 103 2.20 -1.20 1.97
CA ASN A 103 2.59 -0.61 3.23
C ASN A 103 3.34 -1.60 4.11
N TYR A 104 4.25 -1.08 4.93
CA TYR A 104 5.02 -1.88 5.86
C TYR A 104 5.40 -1.07 7.11
N HIS A 105 5.60 -1.80 8.20
CA HIS A 105 6.21 -1.30 9.42
C HIS A 105 7.71 -1.68 9.41
N ASP A 106 8.56 -0.80 9.94
CA ASP A 106 9.96 -1.16 10.21
C ASP A 106 10.07 -2.16 11.37
#